data_AF-A0A401SPZ8-F1
#
_entry.id   AF-A0A401SPZ8-F1
#
_cell.length_a   1.000
_cell.length_b   1.000
_cell.length_c   1.000
_cell.angle_alpha   90.00
_cell.angle_beta   90.00
_cell.angle_gamma   90.00
#
_symmetry.space_group_name_H-M   'P 1'
#
loop_
_entity.id
_entity.type
_entity.pdbx_description
1 polymer ?
#
loop_
_entity_poly.entity_id
_entity_poly.type
_entity_poly.pdbx_seq_one_letter_code
_entity_poly.pdbx_strand_id
1 'polypeptide(L)'
;MIVFFFRQLFQIEGVKSVFFGPDFITVNKESEVEWNVLTPQISAVLVDYLASGLPLITDIPQSDSVSSEGSEDDDEVVAMIKELLDTRIRPTVQEDGGDVIFKGFENGVVKLKLSGSCTGCPSSVITLKSGIQNMLQFYIPEVDEVIQVQDEIDEANIKAFEELEKKLKDM
;
A
#
# COMPACT_ATOMS: atom_id res chain seq x y z
N MET A 1 -11.71 16.87 0.77
CA MET A 1 -12.05 17.18 2.18
C MET A 1 -11.23 16.34 3.15
N ILE A 2 -11.06 15.03 2.92
CA ILE A 2 -9.91 14.23 3.43
C ILE A 2 -8.55 14.88 3.09
N VAL A 3 -8.44 15.57 1.95
CA VAL A 3 -7.23 16.33 1.56
C VAL A 3 -6.77 17.34 2.62
N PHE A 4 -7.67 17.93 3.44
CA PHE A 4 -7.26 18.86 4.50
C PHE A 4 -6.65 18.12 5.69
N PHE A 5 -7.25 17.01 6.10
CA PHE A 5 -6.71 16.11 7.14
C PHE A 5 -5.37 15.49 6.69
N PHE A 6 -5.28 15.05 5.42
CA PHE A 6 -4.05 14.58 4.78
C PHE A 6 -2.93 15.62 4.89
N ARG A 7 -3.24 16.89 4.57
CA ARG A 7 -2.25 17.98 4.63
C ARG A 7 -1.80 18.27 6.06
N GLN A 8 -2.67 18.14 7.06
CA GLN A 8 -2.28 18.40 8.45
C GLN A 8 -1.32 17.35 8.99
N LEU A 9 -1.54 16.05 8.72
CA LEU A 9 -0.60 15.00 9.13
C LEU A 9 0.75 15.12 8.42
N PHE A 10 0.75 15.47 7.13
CA PHE A 10 1.99 15.67 6.36
C PHE A 10 2.76 16.94 6.75
N GLN A 11 2.13 17.90 7.43
CA GLN A 11 2.76 19.12 7.92
C GLN A 11 3.51 18.94 9.25
N ILE A 12 3.33 17.79 9.91
CA ILE A 12 4.06 17.47 11.14
C ILE A 12 5.52 17.19 10.77
N GLU A 13 6.42 18.00 11.33
CA GLU A 13 7.86 17.85 11.14
C GLU A 13 8.32 16.46 11.60
N GLY A 14 9.04 15.74 10.74
CA GLY A 14 9.49 14.37 10.98
C GLY A 14 8.57 13.27 10.45
N VAL A 15 7.41 13.60 9.87
CA VAL A 15 6.58 12.64 9.13
C VAL A 15 7.11 12.53 7.69
N LYS A 16 7.59 11.34 7.33
CA LYS A 16 8.13 11.02 6.00
C LYS A 16 7.03 10.64 5.02
N SER A 17 6.09 9.79 5.44
CA SER A 17 4.94 9.40 4.61
C SER A 17 3.77 8.95 5.48
N VAL A 18 2.57 9.03 4.92
CA VAL A 18 1.33 8.55 5.56
C VAL A 18 0.57 7.68 4.56
N PHE A 19 0.21 6.48 4.99
CA PHE A 19 -0.65 5.55 4.27
C PHE A 19 -1.99 5.42 5.00
N PHE A 20 -3.07 5.33 4.23
CA PHE A 20 -4.42 5.18 4.76
C PHE A 20 -4.95 3.83 4.32
N GLY A 21 -5.14 2.95 5.29
CA GLY A 21 -5.95 1.75 5.12
C GLY A 21 -7.45 2.07 5.23
N PRO A 22 -8.31 1.06 5.05
CA PRO A 22 -9.76 1.23 5.20
C PRO A 22 -10.18 1.67 6.61
N ASP A 23 -9.49 1.19 7.64
CA ASP A 23 -9.78 1.43 9.05
C ASP A 23 -8.54 1.79 9.90
N PHE A 24 -7.38 1.97 9.26
CA PHE A 24 -6.14 2.36 9.93
C PHE A 24 -5.37 3.42 9.16
N ILE A 25 -4.44 4.08 9.85
CA ILE A 25 -3.41 4.91 9.22
C ILE A 25 -2.03 4.41 9.64
N THR A 26 -1.09 4.46 8.70
CA THR A 26 0.31 4.15 8.95
C THR A 26 1.11 5.39 8.69
N VAL A 27 1.89 5.80 9.69
CA VAL A 27 2.79 6.94 9.60
C VAL A 27 4.22 6.41 9.58
N ASN A 28 4.97 6.73 8.54
CA ASN A 28 6.42 6.52 8.52
C ASN A 28 7.09 7.82 8.94
N LYS A 29 7.98 7.72 9.93
CA LYS A 29 8.77 8.86 10.41
C LYS A 29 10.18 8.86 9.82
N GLU A 30 10.82 10.01 9.87
CA GLU A 30 12.26 10.09 9.66
C GLU A 30 13.03 9.36 10.76
N SER A 31 14.23 8.88 10.44
CA SER A 31 15.06 8.11 11.37
C SER A 31 15.48 8.92 12.59
N GLU A 32 15.60 10.24 12.44
CA GLU A 32 16.15 11.16 13.46
C GLU A 32 15.12 11.65 14.48
N VAL A 33 13.82 11.46 14.21
CA VAL A 33 12.74 11.97 15.07
C VAL A 33 12.19 10.88 15.98
N GLU A 34 11.97 11.19 17.26
CA GLU A 34 11.44 10.24 18.24
C GLU A 34 9.91 10.19 18.25
N TRP A 35 9.33 8.99 18.43
CA TRP A 35 7.88 8.79 18.47
C TRP A 35 7.19 9.61 19.57
N ASN A 36 7.86 9.84 20.69
CA ASN A 36 7.32 10.64 21.79
C ASN A 36 7.03 12.10 21.39
N VAL A 37 7.67 12.60 20.33
CA VAL A 37 7.43 13.94 19.78
C VAL A 37 6.29 13.94 18.76
N LEU A 38 6.19 12.87 17.96
CA LEU A 38 5.20 12.75 16.89
C LEU A 38 3.83 12.32 17.41
N THR A 39 3.76 11.34 18.32
CA THR A 39 2.50 10.76 18.80
C THR A 39 1.53 11.81 19.34
N PRO A 40 1.93 12.80 20.18
CA PRO A 40 1.02 13.84 20.65
C PRO A 40 0.46 14.71 19.51
N GLN A 41 1.29 15.07 18.52
CA GLN A 41 0.91 15.92 17.40
C GLN A 41 -0.07 15.20 16.46
N ILE A 42 0.25 13.95 16.12
CA ILE A 42 -0.62 13.09 15.30
C ILE A 42 -1.97 12.88 16.01
N SER A 43 -1.95 12.61 17.32
CA SER A 43 -3.16 12.40 18.11
C SER A 43 -4.04 13.65 18.15
N ALA A 44 -3.47 14.85 18.27
CA ALA A 44 -4.23 16.09 18.23
C ALA A 44 -4.96 16.27 16.89
N VAL A 45 -4.27 16.06 15.77
CA VAL A 45 -4.87 16.15 14.43
C VAL A 45 -5.99 15.11 14.25
N LEU A 46 -5.79 13.88 14.74
CA LEU A 46 -6.79 12.82 14.70
C LEU A 46 -8.04 13.17 15.53
N VAL A 47 -7.86 13.64 16.75
CA VAL A 47 -8.95 14.00 17.66
C VAL A 47 -9.76 15.17 17.10
N ASP A 48 -9.07 16.21 16.62
CA ASP A 48 -9.74 17.37 16.01
C ASP A 48 -10.54 16.96 14.77
N TYR A 49 -10.00 16.07 13.94
CA TYR A 49 -10.69 15.57 12.76
C TYR A 49 -11.89 14.70 13.12
N LEU A 50 -11.76 13.77 14.07
CA LEU A 50 -12.89 12.96 14.53
C LEU A 50 -13.98 13.80 15.19
N ALA A 51 -13.60 14.83 15.97
CA ALA A 51 -14.53 15.75 16.61
C ALA A 51 -15.26 16.66 15.60
N SER A 52 -14.68 16.90 14.42
CA SER A 52 -15.29 17.72 13.37
C SER A 52 -16.52 17.09 12.72
N GLY A 53 -16.76 15.78 12.93
CA GLY A 53 -17.90 15.05 12.36
C GLY A 53 -17.86 14.95 10.82
N LEU A 54 -16.70 15.21 10.21
CA LEU A 54 -16.53 15.14 8.77
C LEU A 54 -16.58 13.68 8.28
N PRO A 55 -17.16 13.40 7.11
CA PRO A 55 -17.29 12.05 6.60
C PRO A 55 -15.93 11.41 6.29
N LEU A 56 -15.69 10.24 6.89
CA LEU A 56 -14.58 9.33 6.61
C LEU A 56 -14.92 8.48 5.39
N ILE A 57 -14.90 9.04 4.18
CA ILE A 57 -15.12 8.24 2.96
C ILE A 57 -14.01 8.51 1.97
N THR A 58 -13.11 7.53 1.86
CA THR A 58 -12.34 7.31 0.65
C THR A 58 -13.19 6.35 -0.18
N ASP A 59 -14.02 6.86 -1.09
CA ASP A 59 -14.52 6.02 -2.17
C ASP A 59 -13.30 5.71 -3.02
N ILE A 60 -12.60 4.62 -2.68
CA ILE A 60 -11.64 4.01 -3.59
C ILE A 60 -12.55 3.37 -4.64
N PRO A 61 -12.55 3.85 -5.90
CA PRO A 61 -13.25 3.11 -6.93
C PRO A 61 -12.60 1.74 -6.96
N GLN A 62 -13.37 0.70 -6.62
CA GLN A 62 -13.02 -0.66 -6.99
C GLN A 62 -13.06 -0.66 -8.52
N SER A 63 -11.90 -0.39 -9.12
CA SER A 63 -11.67 -0.62 -10.54
C SER A 63 -11.63 -2.12 -10.75
N ASP A 64 -12.77 -2.79 -10.60
CA ASP A 64 -13.05 -4.10 -11.16
C ASP A 64 -13.24 -3.92 -12.67
N SER A 65 -12.16 -3.55 -13.34
CA SER A 65 -12.09 -3.48 -14.79
C SER A 65 -10.65 -3.73 -15.21
N VAL A 66 -10.21 -4.96 -14.96
CA VAL A 66 -9.23 -5.60 -15.83
C VAL A 66 -10.04 -6.48 -16.76
N SER A 67 -10.36 -5.95 -17.95
CA SER A 67 -10.82 -6.76 -19.06
C SER A 67 -9.63 -7.65 -19.45
N SER A 68 -9.68 -8.93 -19.12
CA SER A 68 -8.74 -9.92 -19.64
C SER A 68 -9.53 -11.09 -20.20
N GLU A 69 -9.10 -11.56 -21.37
CA GLU A 69 -9.61 -12.75 -22.06
C GLU A 69 -9.15 -14.01 -21.31
N GLY A 70 -9.55 -14.15 -20.05
CA GLY A 70 -9.29 -15.33 -19.21
C GLY A 70 -10.22 -16.48 -19.59
N SER A 71 -9.71 -17.72 -19.51
CA SER A 71 -10.57 -18.91 -19.54
C SER A 71 -11.37 -19.03 -18.24
N GLU A 72 -12.46 -19.82 -18.25
CA GLU A 72 -13.24 -20.11 -17.03
C GLU A 72 -12.36 -20.68 -15.89
N ASP A 73 -11.28 -21.40 -16.25
CA ASP A 73 -10.30 -21.93 -15.30
C ASP A 73 -9.47 -20.82 -14.60
N ASP A 74 -9.11 -19.75 -15.33
CA ASP A 74 -8.37 -18.62 -14.76
C ASP A 74 -9.24 -17.85 -13.75
N ASP A 75 -10.56 -17.77 -13.97
CA ASP A 75 -11.48 -17.08 -13.07
C ASP A 75 -11.59 -17.78 -11.69
N GLU A 76 -11.60 -19.12 -11.66
CA GLU A 76 -11.59 -19.88 -10.41
C GLU A 76 -10.27 -19.70 -9.66
N VAL A 77 -9.14 -19.74 -10.37
CA VAL A 77 -7.81 -19.50 -9.78
C VAL A 77 -7.71 -18.08 -9.22
N VAL A 78 -8.20 -17.08 -9.96
CA VAL A 78 -8.25 -15.68 -9.50
C VAL A 78 -9.09 -15.54 -8.23
N ALA A 79 -10.24 -16.22 -8.15
CA ALA A 79 -11.07 -16.20 -6.95
C ALA A 79 -10.33 -16.79 -5.74
N MET A 80 -9.64 -17.92 -5.91
CA MET A 80 -8.81 -18.52 -4.85
C MET A 80 -7.66 -17.61 -4.42
N ILE A 81 -6.97 -16.97 -5.37
CA ILE A 81 -5.90 -16.00 -5.07
C ILE A 81 -6.44 -14.85 -4.22
N LYS A 82 -7.56 -14.24 -4.64
CA LYS A 82 -8.19 -13.14 -3.91
C LYS A 82 -8.61 -13.56 -2.50
N GLU A 83 -9.23 -14.74 -2.35
CA GLU A 83 -9.62 -15.26 -1.04
C GLU A 83 -8.42 -15.48 -0.12
N LEU A 84 -7.34 -16.08 -0.62
CA LEU A 84 -6.13 -16.32 0.19
C LEU A 84 -5.45 -14.99 0.58
N LEU A 85 -5.44 -14.01 -0.33
CA LEU A 85 -4.95 -12.67 -0.06
C LEU A 85 -5.76 -12.03 1.08
N ASP A 86 -7.09 -12.02 0.97
CA ASP A 86 -7.96 -11.35 1.94
C ASP A 86 -8.01 -12.04 3.31
N THR A 87 -7.97 -13.37 3.33
CA THR A 87 -8.15 -14.14 4.58
C THR A 87 -6.86 -14.39 5.34
N ARG A 88 -5.69 -14.35 4.68
CA ARG A 88 -4.41 -14.71 5.32
C ARG A 88 -3.28 -13.72 5.12
N ILE A 89 -3.12 -13.17 3.92
CA ILE A 89 -1.98 -12.29 3.61
C ILE A 89 -2.22 -10.88 4.13
N ARG A 90 -3.32 -10.26 3.69
CA ARG A 90 -3.65 -8.88 4.00
C ARG A 90 -3.76 -8.62 5.50
N PRO A 91 -4.36 -9.49 6.34
CA PRO A 91 -4.39 -9.27 7.78
C PRO A 91 -2.98 -9.08 8.38
N THR A 92 -2.04 -9.98 8.05
CA THR A 92 -0.66 -9.89 8.54
C THR A 92 0.08 -8.68 7.97
N VAL A 93 -0.15 -8.35 6.70
CA VAL A 93 0.50 -7.18 6.08
C VAL A 93 -0.03 -5.86 6.65
N GLN A 94 -1.33 -5.80 6.97
CA GLN A 94 -1.97 -4.63 7.57
C GLN A 94 -1.56 -4.45 9.04
N GLU A 95 -1.31 -5.53 9.77
CA GLU A 95 -0.69 -5.48 11.10
C GLU A 95 0.69 -4.79 11.06
N ASP A 96 1.45 -4.97 9.98
CA ASP A 96 2.72 -4.29 9.73
C ASP A 96 2.57 -2.88 9.12
N GLY A 97 1.34 -2.40 8.91
CA GLY A 97 1.03 -1.09 8.32
C GLY A 97 1.18 -1.02 6.81
N GLY A 98 1.13 -2.16 6.12
CA GLY A 98 1.09 -2.26 4.67
C GLY A 98 -0.28 -2.59 4.11
N ASP A 99 -0.38 -2.72 2.80
CA ASP A 99 -1.47 -3.45 2.15
C ASP A 99 -0.98 -4.13 0.87
N VAL A 100 -1.74 -5.12 0.39
CA VAL A 100 -1.48 -5.85 -0.85
C VAL A 100 -2.72 -5.77 -1.73
N ILE A 101 -2.54 -5.26 -2.95
CA ILE A 101 -3.62 -5.07 -3.92
C ILE A 101 -3.38 -6.04 -5.08
N PHE A 102 -4.34 -6.92 -5.35
CA PHE A 102 -4.31 -7.77 -6.53
C PHE A 102 -4.47 -6.93 -7.82
N LYS A 103 -3.63 -7.17 -8.82
CA LYS A 103 -3.64 -6.43 -10.10
C LYS A 103 -3.90 -7.32 -11.31
N GLY A 104 -3.75 -8.63 -11.19
CA GLY A 104 -4.05 -9.58 -12.25
C GLY A 104 -3.34 -10.91 -12.06
N PHE A 105 -3.77 -11.91 -12.83
CA PHE A 105 -3.16 -13.23 -12.92
C PHE A 105 -3.19 -13.67 -14.38
N GLU A 106 -2.03 -14.01 -14.93
CA GLU A 106 -1.90 -14.44 -16.33
C GLU A 106 -0.73 -15.42 -16.46
N ASN A 107 -0.94 -16.56 -17.12
CA ASN A 107 0.10 -17.57 -17.37
C ASN A 107 0.93 -17.95 -16.12
N GLY A 108 0.25 -18.21 -15.00
CA GLY A 108 0.90 -18.56 -13.73
C GLY A 108 1.54 -17.39 -12.97
N VAL A 109 1.48 -16.17 -13.50
CA VAL A 109 2.09 -14.99 -12.87
C VAL A 109 1.05 -14.12 -12.17
N VAL A 110 1.16 -14.01 -10.85
CA VAL A 110 0.32 -13.14 -10.01
C VAL A 110 0.96 -11.74 -9.93
N LYS A 111 0.23 -10.72 -10.37
CA LYS A 111 0.62 -9.31 -10.29
C LYS A 111 0.02 -8.68 -9.03
N LEU A 112 0.87 -8.19 -8.13
CA LEU A 112 0.46 -7.53 -6.89
C LEU A 112 1.04 -6.11 -6.81
N LYS A 113 0.28 -5.16 -6.27
CA LYS A 113 0.80 -3.86 -5.83
C LYS A 113 0.94 -3.88 -4.32
N LEU A 114 2.15 -3.66 -3.81
CA LEU A 114 2.42 -3.48 -2.39
C LEU A 114 2.27 -2.00 -2.02
N SER A 115 1.75 -1.69 -0.85
CA SER A 115 1.57 -0.32 -0.36
C SER A 115 1.85 -0.20 1.15
N GLY A 116 1.94 1.02 1.66
CA GLY A 116 2.21 1.31 3.08
C GLY A 116 3.66 1.05 3.50
N SER A 117 3.88 0.57 4.72
CA SER A 117 5.22 0.28 5.27
C SER A 117 6.06 -0.65 4.38
N CYS A 118 5.39 -1.52 3.63
CA CYS A 118 6.03 -2.58 2.86
C CYS A 118 6.82 -2.06 1.64
N THR A 119 6.64 -0.80 1.21
CA THR A 119 7.38 -0.23 0.08
C THR A 119 8.62 0.58 0.51
N GLY A 120 8.77 0.86 1.80
CA GLY A 120 9.80 1.79 2.32
C GLY A 120 11.19 1.19 2.49
N CYS A 121 11.34 -0.14 2.40
CA CYS A 121 12.59 -0.85 2.62
C CYS A 121 12.80 -1.97 1.58
N PRO A 122 13.86 -1.93 0.75
CA PRO A 122 14.08 -2.92 -0.30
C PRO A 122 14.18 -4.37 0.20
N SER A 123 14.75 -4.59 1.38
CA SER A 123 14.85 -5.94 1.96
C SER A 123 13.48 -6.47 2.38
N SER A 124 12.64 -5.63 2.99
CA SER A 124 11.28 -6.01 3.40
C SER A 124 10.39 -6.34 2.21
N VAL A 125 10.54 -5.61 1.10
CA VAL A 125 9.85 -5.92 -0.17
C VAL A 125 10.19 -7.33 -0.65
N ILE A 126 11.47 -7.68 -0.71
CA ILE A 126 11.93 -8.98 -1.22
C ILE A 126 11.45 -10.13 -0.32
N THR A 127 11.56 -9.97 1.00
CA THR A 127 11.13 -10.98 1.98
C THR A 127 9.62 -11.18 1.92
N LEU A 128 8.84 -10.10 1.91
CA LEU A 128 7.39 -10.17 1.86
C LEU A 128 6.91 -10.81 0.55
N LYS A 129 7.45 -10.37 -0.59
CA LYS A 129 7.17 -10.94 -1.91
C LYS A 129 7.41 -12.46 -1.91
N SER A 130 8.57 -12.88 -1.41
CA SER A 130 8.93 -14.31 -1.33
C SER A 130 7.97 -15.09 -0.42
N GLY A 131 7.57 -14.50 0.71
CA GLY A 131 6.61 -15.10 1.63
C GLY A 131 5.23 -15.31 0.99
N ILE A 132 4.72 -14.27 0.32
CA ILE A 132 3.45 -14.33 -0.42
C ILE A 132 3.51 -15.38 -1.52
N GLN A 133 4.59 -15.38 -2.31
CA GLN A 133 4.78 -16.36 -3.39
C GLN A 133 4.77 -17.79 -2.86
N ASN A 134 5.55 -18.10 -1.84
CA ASN A 134 5.59 -19.44 -1.25
C ASN A 134 4.22 -19.90 -0.75
N MET A 135 3.44 -18.99 -0.17
CA MET A 135 2.11 -19.33 0.32
C MET A 135 1.12 -19.54 -0.83
N LEU A 136 1.12 -18.68 -1.84
CA LEU A 136 0.28 -18.85 -3.02
C LEU A 136 0.59 -20.16 -3.74
N GLN A 137 1.88 -20.44 -4.01
CA GLN A 137 2.32 -21.71 -4.64
C GLN A 137 1.93 -22.96 -3.83
N PHE A 138 1.88 -22.86 -2.50
CA PHE A 138 1.50 -23.98 -1.66
C PHE A 138 0.00 -24.30 -1.74
N TYR A 139 -0.86 -23.27 -1.81
CA TYR A 139 -2.32 -23.45 -1.86
C TYR A 139 -2.89 -23.53 -3.27
N ILE A 140 -2.18 -22.96 -4.26
CA ILE A 140 -2.64 -22.77 -5.64
C ILE A 140 -1.49 -23.19 -6.57
N PRO A 141 -1.45 -24.48 -6.98
CA PRO A 141 -0.38 -25.04 -7.81
C PRO A 141 -0.19 -24.36 -9.17
N GLU A 142 -1.21 -23.66 -9.65
CA GLU A 142 -1.21 -22.90 -10.92
C GLU A 142 -0.39 -21.61 -10.82
N VAL A 143 -0.03 -21.17 -9.61
CA VAL A 143 0.83 -20.00 -9.42
C VAL A 143 2.29 -20.42 -9.57
N ASP A 144 2.98 -19.84 -10.54
CA ASP A 144 4.42 -20.04 -10.79
C ASP A 144 5.26 -18.91 -10.18
N GLU A 145 4.80 -17.67 -10.29
CA GLU A 145 5.55 -16.49 -9.85
C GLU A 145 4.62 -15.40 -9.31
N VAL A 146 5.10 -14.64 -8.32
CA VAL A 146 4.49 -13.37 -7.94
C VAL A 146 5.40 -12.25 -8.41
N ILE A 147 4.86 -11.18 -9.00
CA ILE A 147 5.60 -9.96 -9.32
C ILE A 147 4.96 -8.73 -8.68
N GLN A 148 5.80 -7.78 -8.29
CA GLN A 148 5.33 -6.47 -7.85
C GLN A 148 5.18 -5.58 -9.07
N VAL A 149 4.01 -4.95 -9.19
CA VAL A 149 3.75 -3.91 -10.19
C VAL A 149 3.61 -2.56 -9.49
N GLN A 150 4.07 -1.51 -10.18
CA GLN A 150 3.83 -0.11 -9.83
C GLN A 150 2.80 0.44 -10.82
N ASP A 151 1.94 1.35 -10.39
CA ASP A 151 1.01 2.02 -11.30
C ASP A 151 1.52 3.39 -11.75
N GLU A 152 0.82 3.99 -12.72
CA GLU A 152 1.20 5.28 -13.31
C GLU A 152 1.35 6.40 -12.26
N ILE A 153 0.61 6.30 -11.15
CA ILE A 153 0.67 7.24 -10.03
C ILE A 153 1.99 7.06 -9.28
N ASP A 154 2.39 5.81 -8.99
CA ASP A 154 3.66 5.51 -8.34
C ASP A 154 4.84 6.04 -9.18
N GLU A 155 4.80 5.82 -10.50
CA GLU A 155 5.83 6.30 -11.43
C GLU A 155 5.90 7.84 -11.48
N ALA A 156 4.75 8.51 -11.50
CA ALA A 156 4.68 9.97 -11.50
C ALA A 156 5.26 10.56 -10.20
N ASN A 157 4.99 9.91 -9.06
CA ASN A 157 5.51 10.33 -7.75
C ASN A 157 7.04 10.18 -7.68
N ILE A 158 7.58 9.06 -8.19
CA ILE A 158 9.04 8.83 -8.24
C ILE A 158 9.72 9.90 -9.11
N LYS A 159 9.21 10.14 -10.32
CA LYS A 159 9.75 11.18 -11.22
C LYS A 159 9.73 12.57 -10.59
N ALA A 160 8.62 12.95 -9.96
CA ALA A 160 8.50 14.24 -9.30
C ALA A 160 9.52 14.40 -8.16
N PHE A 161 9.79 13.34 -7.42
CA PHE A 161 10.78 13.33 -6.35
C PHE A 161 12.22 13.43 -6.87
N GLU A 162 12.57 12.67 -7.92
CA GLU A 162 13.88 12.73 -8.57
C GLU A 162 14.17 14.12 -9.16
N GLU A 163 13.18 14.75 -9.79
CA GLU A 163 13.30 16.12 -10.30
C GLU A 163 13.54 17.14 -9.18
N LEU A 164 12.91 16.95 -8.02
CA LEU A 164 13.09 17.80 -6.85
C LEU A 164 14.48 17.65 -6.25
N GLU A 165 14.96 16.42 -6.06
CA GLU A 165 16.32 16.17 -5.57
C GLU A 165 17.38 16.78 -6.48
N LYS A 166 17.18 16.69 -7.79
CA LYS A 166 18.09 17.29 -8.77
C LYS A 166 18.13 18.81 -8.62
N LYS A 167 16.96 19.46 -8.52
CA LYS A 167 16.88 20.91 -8.29
C LYS A 167 17.53 21.35 -6.98
N LEU A 168 17.41 20.56 -5.91
CA LEU A 168 18.04 20.86 -4.62
C LEU A 168 19.56 20.70 -4.64
N LYS A 169 20.11 19.78 -5.45
CA LYS A 169 21.56 19.59 -5.62
C LYS A 169 22.21 20.66 -6.51
N ASP A 170 21.43 21.27 -7.40
CA ASP A 170 21.88 22.33 -8.31
C ASP A 170 21.78 23.75 -7.67
N MET A 171 21.37 23.85 -6.40
CA MET A 171 21.31 25.09 -5.59
C MET A 171 22.45 25.16 -4.58
#